data_AF-A0A519EU40-F1
#
_entry.id   AF-A0A519EU40-F1
#
_cell.length_a   1.000
_cell.length_b   1.000
_cell.length_c   1.000
_cell.angle_alpha   90.00
_cell.angle_beta   90.00
_cell.angle_gamma   90.00
#
_symmetry.space_group_name_H-M   'P 1'
#
loop_
_entity.id
_entity.type
_entity.pdbx_description
1 polymer ?
#
loop_
_entity_poly.entity_id
_entity_poly.type
_entity_poly.pdbx_seq_one_letter_code
_entity_poly.pdbx_strand_id
1 'polypeptide(L)'
;MNPDDINKYYSDGQANWSGVNCLYPFDAYTVRKPRNYNGCDFERAPGAPGTPNPAHYIVWGSCDNKLGYTTAAQWNAHYQSNGQTEYSQCSWSSGKASNWMAMIASHESFPAKTSWNEILVPTVGVIEDVLVMAFFYDANKPGARDDARAFQSKLASKKARRVPIYSINFYAAPSSRFGYSASDQIAYP
;
A
#
# COMPACT_ATOMS: atom_id res chain seq x y z
N MET A 1 20.96 8.42 -8.97
CA MET A 1 19.79 8.87 -9.74
C MET A 1 20.00 10.34 -10.04
N ASN A 2 19.96 10.73 -11.31
CA ASN A 2 20.05 12.14 -11.69
C ASN A 2 18.75 12.84 -11.25
N PRO A 3 18.80 14.02 -10.61
CA PRO A 3 17.63 14.85 -10.34
C PRO A 3 16.72 15.07 -11.57
N ASP A 4 17.29 15.07 -12.78
CA ASP A 4 16.53 15.22 -14.02
C ASP A 4 15.72 13.96 -14.39
N ASP A 5 16.16 12.77 -13.95
CA ASP A 5 15.38 11.54 -14.14
C ASP A 5 14.11 11.59 -13.30
N ILE A 6 14.22 12.07 -12.06
CA ILE A 6 13.09 12.23 -11.12
C ILE A 6 12.07 13.18 -11.73
N ASN A 7 12.48 14.34 -12.23
CA ASN A 7 11.56 15.34 -12.79
C ASN A 7 10.86 14.88 -14.08
N LYS A 8 11.50 14.04 -14.89
CA LYS A 8 10.86 13.41 -16.05
C LYS A 8 9.75 12.43 -15.68
N TYR A 9 9.78 11.83 -14.48
CA TYR A 9 8.72 10.95 -13.99
C TYR A 9 7.50 11.69 -13.39
N TYR A 10 7.63 13.00 -13.08
CA TYR A 10 6.56 13.80 -12.47
C TYR A 10 5.90 14.80 -13.43
N SER A 11 6.50 15.11 -14.57
CA SER A 11 6.10 16.26 -15.42
C SER A 11 4.91 16.03 -16.35
N ASP A 12 4.46 14.80 -16.58
CA ASP A 12 3.52 14.51 -17.68
C ASP A 12 2.04 14.47 -17.26
N GLY A 13 1.67 15.08 -16.12
CA GLY A 13 0.26 15.18 -15.70
C GLY A 13 -0.45 13.84 -15.45
N GLN A 14 0.28 12.73 -15.54
CA GLN A 14 -0.11 11.38 -15.14
C GLN A 14 0.72 10.99 -13.92
N ALA A 15 0.35 11.48 -12.75
CA ALA A 15 0.92 11.04 -11.47
C ALA A 15 0.54 9.57 -11.22
N ASN A 16 1.23 8.62 -11.85
CA ASN A 16 0.95 7.18 -11.81
C ASN A 16 2.07 6.36 -11.15
N TRP A 17 2.77 6.96 -10.17
CA TRP A 17 3.60 6.21 -9.24
C TRP A 17 3.05 6.34 -7.82
N SER A 18 1.99 5.61 -7.51
CA SER A 18 1.78 5.16 -6.12
C SER A 18 2.70 3.97 -5.79
N GLY A 19 3.37 3.37 -6.79
CA GLY A 19 4.13 2.12 -6.61
C GLY A 19 3.27 0.93 -6.19
N VAL A 20 1.94 1.09 -6.22
CA VAL A 20 0.94 0.18 -5.68
C VAL A 20 -0.18 0.06 -6.71
N ASN A 21 -0.53 -1.14 -7.12
CA ASN A 21 -1.65 -1.40 -8.01
C ASN A 21 -2.99 -1.21 -7.28
N CYS A 22 -3.19 -1.95 -6.18
CA CYS A 22 -4.45 -1.98 -5.44
C CYS A 22 -4.31 -2.38 -3.98
N LEU A 23 -5.39 -2.18 -3.23
CA LEU A 23 -5.46 -2.33 -1.77
C LEU A 23 -6.60 -3.29 -1.40
N TYR A 24 -6.35 -4.18 -0.45
CA TYR A 24 -7.37 -5.03 0.16
C TYR A 24 -7.40 -4.82 1.67
N PRO A 25 -8.61 -4.74 2.28
CA PRO A 25 -8.74 -4.69 3.74
C PRO A 25 -8.14 -5.90 4.45
N PHE A 26 -8.23 -7.11 3.88
CA PHE A 26 -7.61 -8.33 4.42
C PHE A 26 -6.81 -9.07 3.35
N ASP A 27 -5.99 -10.02 3.76
CA ASP A 27 -5.35 -11.00 2.88
C ASP A 27 -6.41 -11.55 1.92
N ALA A 28 -6.25 -11.23 0.64
CA ALA A 28 -7.21 -11.56 -0.39
C ALA A 28 -6.80 -12.83 -1.14
N TYR A 29 -5.74 -13.52 -0.72
CA TYR A 29 -5.21 -14.72 -1.34
C TYR A 29 -5.01 -14.52 -2.86
N THR A 30 -4.41 -13.39 -3.25
CA THR A 30 -4.30 -12.97 -4.65
C THR A 30 -3.43 -13.86 -5.54
N VAL A 31 -2.66 -14.78 -4.94
CA VAL A 31 -1.91 -15.81 -5.68
C VAL A 31 -2.79 -16.87 -6.34
N ARG A 32 -4.09 -16.94 -6.01
CA ARG A 32 -5.05 -17.84 -6.68
C ARG A 32 -5.29 -17.41 -8.13
N LYS A 33 -5.26 -18.38 -9.05
CA LYS A 33 -5.56 -18.17 -10.48
C LYS A 33 -7.01 -18.57 -10.80
N PRO A 34 -7.71 -17.86 -11.71
CA PRO A 34 -7.22 -16.75 -12.55
C PRO A 34 -7.73 -15.34 -12.14
N ARG A 35 -6.98 -14.58 -11.33
CA ARG A 35 -7.27 -13.15 -11.08
C ARG A 35 -6.64 -12.22 -12.11
N ASN A 36 -7.48 -11.49 -12.84
CA ASN A 36 -7.06 -10.47 -13.79
C ASN A 36 -6.50 -9.21 -13.07
N TYR A 37 -5.94 -8.28 -13.87
CA TYR A 37 -5.39 -7.00 -13.40
C TYR A 37 -4.35 -7.18 -12.30
N ASN A 38 -3.40 -8.08 -12.51
CA ASN A 38 -2.29 -8.34 -11.58
C ASN A 38 -2.75 -8.64 -10.14
N GLY A 39 -3.84 -9.42 -10.00
CA GLY A 39 -4.39 -9.82 -8.71
C GLY A 39 -5.42 -8.86 -8.13
N CYS A 40 -5.76 -7.77 -8.80
CA CYS A 40 -6.69 -6.76 -8.30
C CYS A 40 -8.17 -7.07 -8.62
N ASP A 41 -8.49 -7.99 -9.54
CA ASP A 41 -9.88 -8.25 -9.93
C ASP A 41 -10.70 -8.99 -8.86
N PHE A 42 -12.02 -8.79 -8.93
CA PHE A 42 -13.01 -9.58 -8.24
C PHE A 42 -13.81 -10.41 -9.26
N GLU A 43 -13.48 -11.69 -9.36
CA GLU A 43 -14.01 -12.60 -10.39
C GLU A 43 -15.50 -12.93 -10.24
N ARG A 44 -16.07 -12.79 -9.05
CA ARG A 44 -17.48 -13.17 -8.77
C ARG A 44 -18.51 -12.11 -9.20
N ALA A 45 -18.07 -10.97 -9.74
CA ALA A 45 -18.97 -9.95 -10.27
C ALA A 45 -18.93 -9.93 -11.82
N PRO A 46 -20.10 -10.03 -12.50
CA PRO A 46 -20.20 -9.72 -13.92
C PRO A 46 -19.93 -8.21 -14.10
N GLY A 47 -19.04 -7.81 -15.01
CA GLY A 47 -18.86 -6.37 -15.27
C GLY A 47 -17.56 -5.87 -15.90
N ALA A 48 -16.58 -6.72 -16.19
CA ALA A 48 -15.46 -6.29 -17.03
C ALA A 48 -15.09 -7.43 -18.00
N PRO A 49 -15.67 -7.44 -19.22
CA PRO A 49 -15.13 -8.25 -20.30
C PRO A 49 -13.70 -7.78 -20.55
N GLY A 50 -12.74 -8.68 -20.34
CA GLY A 50 -11.39 -8.66 -20.91
C GLY A 50 -10.81 -7.31 -21.33
N THR A 51 -10.72 -6.33 -20.42
CA THR A 51 -9.74 -5.26 -20.64
C THR A 51 -8.39 -5.99 -20.62
N PRO A 52 -7.60 -5.96 -21.71
CA PRO A 52 -6.35 -6.72 -21.79
C PRO A 52 -5.55 -6.36 -20.56
N ASN A 53 -5.05 -7.33 -19.78
CA ASN A 53 -4.16 -7.06 -18.64
C ASN A 53 -3.07 -6.11 -19.13
N PRO A 54 -3.15 -4.79 -18.83
CA PRO A 54 -2.28 -3.87 -19.53
C PRO A 54 -0.85 -4.14 -19.08
N ALA A 55 0.07 -4.09 -20.04
CA ALA A 55 1.32 -4.82 -19.95
C ALA A 55 2.06 -4.61 -18.62
N HIS A 56 2.09 -3.41 -18.06
CA HIS A 56 2.67 -3.16 -16.74
C HIS A 56 2.07 -1.89 -16.11
N TYR A 57 2.15 -1.80 -14.77
CA TYR A 57 1.90 -0.59 -13.94
C TYR A 57 0.50 0.01 -14.03
N ILE A 58 -0.44 -0.51 -13.23
CA ILE A 58 -1.80 0.03 -13.23
C ILE A 58 -2.32 0.15 -11.83
N VAL A 59 -2.65 1.40 -11.54
CA VAL A 59 -3.45 1.78 -10.40
C VAL A 59 -4.91 1.46 -10.73
N TRP A 60 -5.40 0.30 -10.30
CA TRP A 60 -6.75 -0.19 -10.61
C TRP A 60 -7.29 -1.04 -9.47
N GLY A 61 -8.57 -0.88 -9.13
CA GLY A 61 -9.26 -1.73 -8.16
C GLY A 61 -10.68 -2.06 -8.55
N SER A 62 -11.10 -3.30 -8.29
CA SER A 62 -12.42 -3.81 -8.68
C SER A 62 -13.57 -3.14 -7.92
N CYS A 63 -13.35 -2.66 -6.70
CA CYS A 63 -14.40 -1.95 -5.95
C CYS A 63 -14.84 -0.68 -6.66
N ASP A 64 -13.91 0.22 -6.98
CA ASP A 64 -14.26 1.52 -7.56
C ASP A 64 -14.41 1.48 -9.09
N ASN A 65 -13.66 0.62 -9.79
CA ASN A 65 -13.68 0.59 -11.25
C ASN A 65 -14.65 -0.44 -11.86
N LYS A 66 -15.09 -1.46 -11.09
CA LYS A 66 -15.99 -2.52 -11.56
C LYS A 66 -17.32 -2.55 -10.82
N LEU A 67 -17.31 -2.34 -9.50
CA LEU A 67 -18.52 -2.34 -8.66
C LEU A 67 -19.09 -0.94 -8.40
N GLY A 68 -18.35 0.12 -8.75
CA GLY A 68 -18.75 1.51 -8.50
C GLY A 68 -18.82 1.90 -7.03
N TYR A 69 -18.13 1.17 -6.15
CA TYR A 69 -18.05 1.48 -4.73
C TYR A 69 -17.14 2.69 -4.50
N THR A 70 -17.51 3.51 -3.54
CA THR A 70 -16.77 4.72 -3.16
C THR A 70 -16.60 4.86 -1.64
N THR A 71 -17.16 3.93 -0.86
CA THR A 71 -17.17 3.98 0.60
C THR A 71 -16.83 2.64 1.25
N ALA A 72 -16.29 2.68 2.47
CA ALA A 72 -16.07 1.48 3.29
C ALA A 72 -17.37 0.72 3.58
N ALA A 73 -18.49 1.43 3.79
CA ALA A 73 -19.77 0.80 4.08
C ALA A 73 -20.25 -0.13 2.95
N GLN A 74 -20.08 0.28 1.69
CA GLN A 74 -20.40 -0.56 0.53
C GLN A 74 -19.52 -1.81 0.48
N TRP A 75 -18.23 -1.65 0.76
CA TRP A 75 -17.30 -2.78 0.84
C TRP A 75 -17.65 -3.73 1.99
N ASN A 76 -17.94 -3.21 3.18
CA ASN A 76 -18.31 -4.00 4.35
C ASN A 76 -19.56 -4.84 4.07
N ALA A 77 -20.59 -4.24 3.48
CA ALA A 77 -21.81 -4.94 3.09
C ALA A 77 -21.51 -6.07 2.08
N HIS A 78 -20.67 -5.79 1.10
CA HIS A 78 -20.23 -6.79 0.11
C HIS A 78 -19.44 -7.93 0.75
N TYR A 79 -18.49 -7.64 1.64
CA TYR A 79 -17.69 -8.64 2.31
C TYR A 79 -18.55 -9.54 3.20
N GLN A 80 -19.51 -8.96 3.93
CA GLN A 80 -20.51 -9.70 4.71
C GLN A 80 -21.38 -10.59 3.83
N SER A 81 -21.89 -10.09 2.70
CA SER A 81 -22.71 -10.89 1.78
C SER A 81 -21.93 -12.05 1.16
N ASN A 82 -20.60 -11.95 1.07
CA ASN A 82 -19.71 -13.02 0.63
C ASN A 82 -19.21 -13.92 1.78
N GLY A 83 -19.90 -13.91 2.93
CA GLY A 83 -19.56 -14.76 4.09
C GLY A 83 -18.24 -14.38 4.75
N GLN A 84 -17.76 -13.15 4.55
CA GLN A 84 -16.46 -12.67 5.03
C GLN A 84 -15.30 -13.57 4.57
N THR A 85 -15.39 -14.04 3.33
CA THR A 85 -14.41 -14.92 2.72
C THR A 85 -13.23 -14.10 2.16
N GLU A 86 -12.03 -14.36 2.66
CA GLU A 86 -10.78 -13.65 2.28
C GLU A 86 -10.56 -13.57 0.77
N TYR A 87 -10.69 -14.68 0.06
CA TYR A 87 -10.51 -14.69 -1.40
C TYR A 87 -11.73 -14.17 -2.19
N SER A 88 -12.74 -13.61 -1.52
CA SER A 88 -13.95 -13.04 -2.14
C SER A 88 -14.15 -11.57 -1.74
N GLN A 89 -13.05 -10.81 -1.79
CA GLN A 89 -13.02 -9.37 -1.59
C GLN A 89 -12.88 -8.66 -2.94
N CYS A 90 -13.49 -7.49 -3.11
CA CYS A 90 -13.04 -6.54 -4.14
C CYS A 90 -11.84 -5.72 -3.63
N SER A 91 -11.03 -5.20 -4.54
CA SER A 91 -9.88 -4.35 -4.24
C SER A 91 -10.16 -2.87 -4.50
N TRP A 92 -9.56 -2.01 -3.72
CA TRP A 92 -9.59 -0.57 -3.94
C TRP A 92 -8.43 -0.14 -4.84
N SER A 93 -8.67 0.76 -5.80
CA SER A 93 -7.57 1.40 -6.54
C SER A 93 -6.73 2.27 -5.59
N SER A 94 -5.41 2.21 -5.71
CA SER A 94 -4.49 2.98 -4.86
C SER A 94 -4.40 4.47 -5.23
N GLY A 95 -5.01 4.89 -6.35
CA GLY A 95 -4.83 6.23 -6.93
C GLY A 95 -5.62 7.33 -6.24
N LYS A 96 -6.43 7.00 -5.23
CA LYS A 96 -7.29 7.96 -4.53
C LYS A 96 -7.07 7.84 -3.03
N ALA A 97 -6.82 8.95 -2.35
CA ALA A 97 -6.67 8.95 -0.89
C ALA A 97 -7.92 8.39 -0.17
N SER A 98 -9.12 8.66 -0.70
CA SER A 98 -10.39 8.11 -0.21
C SER A 98 -10.42 6.58 -0.19
N ASN A 99 -9.76 5.94 -1.16
CA ASN A 99 -9.72 4.49 -1.28
C ASN A 99 -8.81 3.86 -0.22
N TRP A 100 -7.69 4.51 0.11
CA TRP A 100 -6.84 4.11 1.25
C TRP A 100 -7.61 4.20 2.56
N MET A 101 -8.32 5.31 2.77
CA MET A 101 -9.16 5.50 3.96
C MET A 101 -10.30 4.45 4.02
N ALA A 102 -10.92 4.15 2.89
CA ALA A 102 -11.95 3.12 2.82
C ALA A 102 -11.39 1.73 3.14
N MET A 103 -10.18 1.41 2.68
CA MET A 103 -9.50 0.15 3.01
C MET A 103 -9.24 0.02 4.52
N ILE A 104 -8.68 1.06 5.15
CA ILE A 104 -8.39 1.08 6.59
C ILE A 104 -9.68 0.95 7.40
N ALA A 105 -10.69 1.78 7.10
CA ALA A 105 -11.97 1.75 7.82
C ALA A 105 -12.69 0.39 7.66
N SER A 106 -12.56 -0.25 6.49
CA SER A 106 -13.11 -1.59 6.28
C SER A 106 -12.38 -2.63 7.14
N HIS A 107 -11.05 -2.57 7.22
CA HIS A 107 -10.27 -3.47 8.08
C HIS A 107 -10.68 -3.34 9.56
N GLU A 108 -10.80 -2.11 10.05
CA GLU A 108 -11.21 -1.80 11.44
C GLU A 108 -12.66 -2.23 11.74
N SER A 109 -13.51 -2.36 10.72
CA SER A 109 -14.92 -2.77 10.88
C SER A 109 -15.09 -4.26 11.21
N PHE A 110 -14.05 -5.09 11.08
CA PHE A 110 -14.10 -6.53 11.39
C PHE A 110 -13.00 -6.92 12.38
N PRO A 111 -13.06 -6.49 13.66
CA PRO A 111 -11.99 -6.70 14.64
C PRO A 111 -11.74 -8.17 15.01
N ALA A 112 -12.67 -9.08 14.67
CA ALA A 112 -12.47 -10.52 14.84
C ALA A 112 -11.58 -11.15 13.73
N LYS A 113 -11.29 -10.41 12.65
CA LYS A 113 -10.38 -10.84 11.59
C LYS A 113 -8.95 -10.54 12.01
N THR A 114 -8.09 -11.55 11.94
CA THR A 114 -6.68 -11.46 12.33
C THR A 114 -5.73 -11.41 11.12
N SER A 115 -6.24 -11.50 9.89
CA SER A 115 -5.43 -11.39 8.68
C SER A 115 -4.98 -9.94 8.47
N TRP A 116 -3.76 -9.78 7.98
CA TRP A 116 -3.17 -8.49 7.60
C TRP A 116 -3.89 -7.86 6.41
N ASN A 117 -3.77 -6.53 6.23
CA ASN A 117 -4.12 -5.89 4.97
C ASN A 117 -3.18 -6.38 3.85
N GLU A 118 -3.66 -6.43 2.61
CA GLU A 118 -2.85 -6.79 1.46
C GLU A 118 -2.71 -5.60 0.49
N ILE A 119 -1.48 -5.34 0.06
CA ILE A 119 -1.15 -4.28 -0.89
C ILE A 119 -0.44 -4.92 -2.06
N LEU A 120 -0.99 -4.74 -3.26
CA LEU A 120 -0.42 -5.30 -4.48
C LEU A 120 0.46 -4.24 -5.10
N VAL A 121 1.73 -4.54 -5.27
CA VAL A 121 2.70 -3.69 -5.97
C VAL A 121 2.96 -4.25 -7.37
N PRO A 122 3.29 -3.42 -8.37
CA PRO A 122 3.76 -3.93 -9.65
C PRO A 122 4.96 -4.85 -9.46
N THR A 123 5.08 -5.86 -10.32
CA THR A 123 6.33 -6.63 -10.43
C THR A 123 7.42 -5.72 -10.98
N VAL A 124 8.10 -5.03 -10.08
CA VAL A 124 9.40 -4.38 -10.32
C VAL A 124 10.49 -5.41 -10.04
N GLY A 125 11.62 -5.36 -10.75
CA GLY A 125 12.71 -6.34 -10.63
C GLY A 125 13.11 -6.67 -9.19
N VAL A 126 14.02 -5.90 -8.59
CA VAL A 126 14.38 -6.06 -7.16
C VAL A 126 13.68 -4.95 -6.37
N ILE A 127 12.61 -5.27 -5.63
CA ILE A 127 11.79 -4.31 -4.84
C ILE A 127 12.66 -3.37 -3.98
N GLU A 128 13.74 -3.91 -3.40
CA GLU A 128 14.68 -3.17 -2.55
C GLU A 128 15.32 -1.98 -3.26
N ASP A 129 15.53 -2.07 -4.57
CA ASP A 129 16.21 -1.04 -5.37
C ASP A 129 15.27 0.11 -5.72
N VAL A 130 13.95 -0.06 -5.56
CA VAL A 130 12.97 0.83 -6.19
C VAL A 130 12.11 1.63 -5.18
N LEU A 131 11.87 1.14 -3.95
CA LEU A 131 10.71 1.66 -3.18
C LEU A 131 10.94 2.16 -1.74
N VAL A 132 12.09 1.93 -1.10
CA VAL A 132 12.25 2.38 0.31
C VAL A 132 12.78 3.81 0.34
N MET A 133 11.91 4.75 0.72
CA MET A 133 12.20 6.19 0.82
C MET A 133 12.41 6.69 2.25
N ALA A 134 11.99 5.92 3.26
CA ALA A 134 12.19 6.21 4.68
C ALA A 134 11.92 4.94 5.51
N PHE A 135 12.41 4.92 6.75
CA PHE A 135 12.00 4.00 7.80
C PHE A 135 11.14 4.72 8.83
N PHE A 136 10.15 4.03 9.40
CA PHE A 136 9.27 4.58 10.41
C PHE A 136 9.27 3.69 11.65
N TYR A 137 9.10 4.28 12.82
CA TYR A 137 8.89 3.54 14.06
C TYR A 137 7.79 4.17 14.92
N ASP A 138 7.06 3.35 15.67
CA ASP A 138 6.11 3.84 16.68
C ASP A 138 6.87 4.36 17.90
N ALA A 139 6.72 5.64 18.20
CA ALA A 139 7.37 6.32 19.32
C ALA A 139 6.98 5.74 20.69
N ASN A 140 5.83 5.06 20.78
CA ASN A 140 5.30 4.50 22.02
C ASN A 140 5.62 3.01 22.18
N LYS A 141 6.31 2.40 21.21
CA LYS A 141 6.69 0.99 21.24
C LYS A 141 8.16 0.83 21.66
N PRO A 142 8.45 0.28 22.84
CA PRO A 142 9.83 0.00 23.27
C PRO A 142 10.59 -0.82 22.22
N GLY A 143 11.83 -0.43 21.93
CA GLY A 143 12.71 -1.10 20.95
C GLY A 143 12.49 -0.72 19.48
N ALA A 144 11.35 -0.11 19.11
CA ALA A 144 11.03 0.15 17.70
C ALA A 144 12.02 1.11 17.01
N ARG A 145 12.59 2.08 17.74
CA ARG A 145 13.65 2.95 17.24
C ARG A 145 14.91 2.17 16.86
N ASP A 146 15.28 1.18 17.67
CA ASP A 146 16.50 0.40 17.46
C ASP A 146 16.32 -0.54 16.26
N ASP A 147 15.12 -1.09 16.06
CA ASP A 147 14.76 -1.83 14.84
C ASP A 147 14.88 -0.95 13.59
N ALA A 148 14.33 0.28 13.63
CA ALA A 148 14.43 1.21 12.51
C ALA A 148 15.89 1.58 12.17
N ARG A 149 16.72 1.80 13.18
CA ARG A 149 18.18 2.00 13.01
C ARG A 149 18.86 0.78 12.40
N ALA A 150 18.52 -0.42 12.85
CA ALA A 150 19.07 -1.65 12.29
C ALA A 150 18.73 -1.78 10.80
N PHE A 151 17.50 -1.46 10.39
CA PHE A 151 17.12 -1.46 8.97
C PHE A 151 17.79 -0.35 8.16
N GLN A 152 17.92 0.86 8.71
CA GLN A 152 18.64 1.95 8.06
C GLN A 152 20.11 1.59 7.81
N SER A 153 20.78 0.99 8.79
CA SER A 153 22.15 0.50 8.67
C SER A 153 22.29 -0.61 7.62
N LYS A 154 21.35 -1.57 7.60
CA LYS A 154 21.34 -2.66 6.61
C LYS A 154 21.16 -2.13 5.18
N LEU A 155 20.24 -1.17 4.97
CA LEU A 155 20.03 -0.58 3.65
C LEU A 155 21.26 0.22 3.19
N ALA A 156 21.83 1.03 4.08
CA ALA A 156 23.02 1.82 3.78
C ALA A 156 24.24 0.94 3.45
N SER A 157 24.46 -0.14 4.18
CA SER A 157 25.60 -1.05 3.95
C SER A 157 25.44 -1.93 2.70
N LYS A 158 24.24 -2.45 2.43
CA LYS A 158 24.01 -3.38 1.30
C LYS A 158 23.79 -2.70 -0.04
N LYS A 159 23.24 -1.48 -0.05
CA LYS A 159 22.79 -0.81 -1.28
C LYS A 159 23.43 0.57 -1.49
N ALA A 160 24.28 1.02 -0.57
CA ALA A 160 24.80 2.39 -0.53
C ALA A 160 23.68 3.47 -0.54
N ARG A 161 22.44 3.11 -0.20
CA ARG A 161 21.29 4.02 -0.15
C ARG A 161 21.00 4.41 1.29
N ARG A 162 20.91 5.72 1.52
CA ARG A 162 20.65 6.31 2.83
C ARG A 162 19.28 6.97 2.80
N VAL A 163 18.39 6.59 3.71
CA VAL A 163 17.03 7.15 3.83
C VAL A 163 16.73 7.51 5.29
N PRO A 164 15.89 8.53 5.56
CA PRO A 164 15.64 9.00 6.93
C PRO A 164 14.86 7.97 7.74
N ILE A 165 15.01 8.06 9.06
CA ILE A 165 14.09 7.49 10.04
C ILE A 165 13.18 8.61 10.53
N TYR A 166 11.87 8.34 10.56
CA TYR A 166 10.87 9.18 11.21
C TYR A 166 10.19 8.42 12.35
N SER A 167 9.90 9.11 13.44
CA SER A 167 9.01 8.62 14.49
C SER A 167 7.56 8.86 14.11
N ILE A 168 6.67 7.96 14.51
CA ILE A 168 5.22 8.09 14.41
C ILE A 168 4.65 7.96 15.82
N ASN A 169 3.91 8.97 16.29
CA ASN A 169 3.11 8.89 17.51
C ASN A 169 1.63 8.76 17.16
N PHE A 170 1.10 7.54 17.21
CA PHE A 170 -0.30 7.27 16.88
C PHE A 170 -1.32 7.92 17.85
N TYR A 171 -0.88 8.32 19.05
CA TYR A 171 -1.72 9.04 20.02
C TYR A 171 -1.70 10.56 19.83
N ALA A 172 -0.79 11.09 19.01
CA ALA A 172 -0.73 12.52 18.72
C ALA A 172 -1.79 12.93 17.67
N ALA A 173 -2.16 14.21 17.73
CA ALA A 173 -2.98 14.84 16.70
C ALA A 173 -2.32 14.70 15.31
N PRO A 174 -3.11 14.65 14.21
CA PRO A 174 -2.57 14.44 12.86
C PRO A 174 -1.40 15.38 12.48
N SER A 175 -1.47 16.65 12.90
CA SER A 175 -0.43 17.67 12.65
C SER A 175 0.89 17.46 13.40
N SER A 176 0.91 16.57 14.40
CA SER A 176 2.06 16.31 15.27
C SER A 176 2.40 14.82 15.34
N ARG A 177 1.87 14.03 14.40
CA ARG A 177 2.01 12.57 14.38
C ARG A 177 3.39 12.11 13.95
N PHE A 178 4.04 12.85 13.05
CA PHE A 178 5.35 12.52 12.52
C PHE A 178 6.41 13.40 13.16
N GLY A 179 7.52 12.81 13.58
CA GLY A 179 8.67 13.53 14.15
C GLY A 179 9.97 13.10 13.51
N TYR A 180 10.85 14.08 13.27
CA TYR A 180 12.24 13.84 12.86
C TYR A 180 13.19 14.18 14.01
N SER A 181 14.20 13.33 14.23
CA SER A 181 15.31 13.64 15.11
C SER A 181 16.63 13.17 14.48
N ALA A 182 17.64 14.05 14.51
CA ALA A 182 18.99 13.69 14.10
C ALA A 182 19.56 12.56 14.97
N SER A 183 19.16 12.51 16.26
CA SER A 183 19.60 11.43 17.15
C SER A 183 19.12 10.07 16.69
N ASP A 184 18.02 9.97 15.95
CA ASP A 184 17.46 8.68 15.54
C ASP A 184 18.22 8.06 14.35
N GLN A 185 18.96 8.88 13.60
CA GLN A 185 19.69 8.44 12.41
C GLN A 185 21.01 7.75 12.80
N ILE A 186 21.36 6.68 12.08
CA ILE A 186 22.65 5.97 12.19
C ILE A 186 23.42 5.95 10.87
N ALA A 187 22.73 6.14 9.74
CA ALA A 187 23.36 6.12 8.41
C ALA A 187 22.73 7.10 7.41
N TYR A 188 21.80 7.96 7.81
CA TYR A 188 21.25 9.07 7.02
C TYR A 188 21.87 10.40 7.49
N PRO A 189 22.08 11.41 6.61
CA PRO A 189 22.62 12.70 7.03
C PRO A 189 21.84 13.34 8.18
#